data_AF-A0A946WH46-F1
#
_entry.id   AF-A0A946WH46-F1
#
_cell.length_a   1.000
_cell.length_b   1.000
_cell.length_c   1.000
_cell.angle_alpha   90.00
_cell.angle_beta   90.00
_cell.angle_gamma   90.00
#
_symmetry.space_group_name_H-M   'P 1'
#
loop_
_entity.id
_entity.type
_entity.pdbx_description
1 polymer ?
#
loop_
_entity_poly.entity_id
_entity_poly.type
_entity_poly.pdbx_seq_one_letter_code
_entity_poly.pdbx_strand_id
1 'polypeptide(L)'
;MEINTPGRICFFGEHQDYLGLPVIAMAISLRANLTGEKRKDKNVIIHKPDLGATESFSLDDLNYTKPRDYFKSGIIVCQKEGFTFSIGFKRLN
;
A
#
# COMPACT_ATOMS: atom_id res chain seq x y z
N MET A 1 -2.59 5.22 14.62
CA MET A 1 -3.55 4.90 13.55
C MET A 1 -3.43 3.42 13.25
N GLU A 2 -4.54 2.74 13.07
CA GLU A 2 -4.58 1.33 12.66
C GLU A 2 -5.33 1.23 11.33
N ILE A 3 -4.77 0.46 10.41
CA ILE A 3 -5.34 0.17 9.09
C ILE A 3 -5.38 -1.34 8.95
N ASN A 4 -6.51 -1.85 8.46
CA ASN A 4 -6.70 -3.27 8.27
C ASN A 4 -7.38 -3.54 6.92
N THR A 5 -6.66 -4.19 6.02
CA THR A 5 -7.09 -4.43 4.64
C THR A 5 -7.22 -5.94 4.39
N PRO A 6 -8.37 -6.43 3.89
CA PRO A 6 -8.56 -7.86 3.65
C PRO A 6 -7.81 -8.34 2.40
N GLY A 7 -7.41 -9.60 2.39
CA GLY A 7 -7.14 -10.33 1.17
C GLY A 7 -8.42 -10.61 0.39
N ARG A 8 -8.31 -11.26 -0.78
CA ARG A 8 -9.46 -11.58 -1.63
C ARG A 8 -9.39 -12.98 -2.22
N ILE A 9 -10.54 -13.60 -2.40
CA ILE A 9 -10.74 -14.81 -3.20
C ILE A 9 -11.64 -14.48 -4.40
N CYS A 10 -11.43 -15.16 -5.53
CA CYS A 10 -12.29 -15.08 -6.70
C CYS A 10 -13.17 -16.33 -6.75
N PHE A 11 -14.48 -16.16 -6.85
CA PHE A 11 -15.45 -17.24 -6.96
C PHE A 11 -15.84 -17.54 -8.41
N PHE A 12 -15.81 -16.52 -9.27
CA PHE A 12 -16.18 -16.63 -10.66
C PHE A 12 -15.48 -15.56 -11.50
N GLY A 13 -15.13 -15.91 -12.74
CA GLY A 13 -14.54 -14.97 -13.69
C GLY A 13 -13.01 -14.83 -13.55
N GLU A 14 -12.31 -15.94 -13.28
CA GLU A 14 -10.84 -15.95 -13.34
C GLU A 14 -10.36 -15.52 -14.73
N HIS A 15 -9.35 -14.64 -14.76
CA HIS A 15 -8.78 -14.07 -15.99
C HIS A 15 -9.77 -13.31 -16.91
N GLN A 16 -10.88 -12.78 -16.37
CA GLN A 16 -11.90 -12.07 -17.14
C GLN A 16 -11.97 -10.56 -16.86
N ASP A 17 -11.42 -10.11 -15.72
CA ASP A 17 -11.46 -8.72 -15.27
C ASP A 17 -10.83 -7.75 -16.28
N TYR A 18 -9.69 -8.11 -16.87
CA TYR A 18 -9.02 -7.29 -17.86
C TYR A 18 -9.75 -7.21 -19.22
N LEU A 19 -10.80 -8.01 -19.43
CA LEU A 19 -11.68 -7.94 -20.60
C LEU A 19 -12.96 -7.12 -20.32
N GLY A 20 -13.14 -6.60 -19.10
CA GLY A 20 -14.37 -5.92 -18.71
C GLY A 20 -15.57 -6.86 -18.53
N LEU A 21 -15.32 -8.17 -18.38
CA LEU A 21 -16.35 -9.19 -18.19
C LEU A 21 -16.69 -9.35 -16.69
N PRO A 22 -17.87 -9.91 -16.36
CA PRO A 22 -18.31 -10.07 -14.97
C PRO A 22 -17.37 -10.95 -14.13
N VAL A 23 -17.05 -10.48 -12.92
CA VAL A 23 -16.25 -11.21 -11.92
C VAL A 23 -16.99 -11.18 -10.58
N ILE A 24 -16.95 -12.28 -9.84
CA ILE A 24 -17.44 -12.36 -8.45
C ILE A 24 -16.24 -12.62 -7.55
N ALA A 25 -15.83 -11.60 -6.79
CA ALA A 25 -14.75 -11.70 -5.80
C ALA A 25 -15.25 -11.34 -4.40
N MET A 26 -14.60 -11.88 -3.37
CA MET A 26 -14.95 -11.66 -1.98
C MET A 26 -13.71 -11.39 -1.13
N ALA A 27 -13.85 -10.45 -0.19
CA ALA A 27 -12.88 -10.23 0.86
C ALA A 27 -12.84 -11.41 1.83
N ILE A 28 -11.65 -11.88 2.19
CA ILE A 28 -11.48 -12.97 3.16
C ILE A 28 -10.97 -12.45 4.51
N SER A 29 -11.08 -13.29 5.55
CA SER A 29 -10.61 -12.98 6.91
C SER A 29 -9.09 -13.05 7.10
N LEU A 30 -8.33 -13.44 6.06
CA LEU A 30 -6.88 -13.25 6.01
C LEU A 30 -6.60 -11.79 5.65
N ARG A 31 -5.98 -11.03 6.55
CA ARG A 31 -5.84 -9.57 6.42
C ARG A 31 -4.40 -9.10 6.58
N ALA A 32 -4.08 -7.98 5.95
CA ALA A 32 -2.86 -7.22 6.20
C ALA A 32 -3.18 -6.10 7.21
N ASN A 33 -2.51 -6.16 8.36
CA ASN A 33 -2.65 -5.16 9.42
C ASN A 33 -1.46 -4.22 9.40
N LEU A 34 -1.72 -2.93 9.58
CA LEU A 34 -0.71 -1.90 9.68
C LEU A 34 -1.08 -0.94 10.80
N THR A 35 -0.24 -0.91 11.83
CA THR A 35 -0.30 0.11 12.89
C THR A 35 0.83 1.09 12.69
N GLY A 36 0.52 2.38 12.80
CA GLY A 36 1.56 3.39 12.77
C GLY A 36 1.11 4.79 13.13
N GLU A 37 2.07 5.70 13.08
CA GLU A 37 1.94 7.07 13.54
C GLU A 37 2.44 8.06 12.49
N LYS A 38 1.85 9.25 12.51
CA LYS A 38 2.31 10.38 11.71
C LYS A 38 3.68 10.82 12.23
N ARG A 39 4.56 11.20 11.31
CA ARG A 39 5.86 11.80 11.64
C ARG A 39 5.79 13.32 11.48
N LYS A 40 6.75 14.00 12.10
CA LYS A 40 6.94 15.45 11.95
C LYS A 40 7.69 15.82 10.67
N ASP A 41 8.50 14.89 10.16
CA ASP A 41 9.20 15.02 8.87
C ASP A 41 8.37 14.41 7.74
N LYS A 42 8.89 14.47 6.51
CA LYS A 42 8.26 13.88 5.32
C LYS A 42 8.73 12.44 5.01
N ASN A 43 9.37 11.78 5.96
CA ASN A 43 9.89 10.43 5.74
C ASN A 43 8.80 9.38 5.97
N VAL A 44 8.79 8.35 5.16
CA VAL A 44 7.96 7.15 5.34
C VAL A 44 8.88 6.00 5.73
N ILE A 45 8.59 5.36 6.85
CA ILE A 45 9.32 4.19 7.36
C ILE A 45 8.33 3.05 7.57
N ILE A 46 8.57 1.91 6.91
CA ILE A 46 7.71 0.73 6.97
C ILE A 46 8.53 -0.48 7.42
N HIS A 47 8.35 -0.88 8.67
CA HIS A 47 8.90 -2.15 9.16
C HIS A 47 8.07 -3.32 8.63
N LYS A 48 8.73 -4.37 8.12
CA LYS A 48 8.09 -5.60 7.62
C LYS A 48 8.71 -6.79 8.36
N PRO A 49 8.33 -7.03 9.62
CA PRO A 49 8.99 -8.03 10.47
C PRO A 49 8.89 -9.43 9.88
N ASP A 50 7.75 -9.79 9.28
CA ASP A 50 7.53 -11.09 8.63
C ASP A 50 8.50 -11.36 7.46
N LEU A 51 9.08 -10.29 6.90
CA LEU A 51 10.05 -10.34 5.81
C LEU A 51 11.47 -9.94 6.28
N GLY A 52 11.68 -9.70 7.58
CA GLY A 52 12.97 -9.29 8.14
C GLY A 52 13.55 -8.01 7.51
N ALA A 53 12.72 -7.09 7.01
CA ALA A 53 13.20 -5.97 6.20
C ALA A 53 12.45 -4.66 6.49
N THR A 54 13.13 -3.53 6.31
CA THR A 54 12.56 -2.18 6.46
C THR A 54 12.57 -1.44 5.13
N GLU A 55 11.48 -0.74 4.83
CA GLU A 55 11.42 0.26 3.76
C GLU A 55 11.59 1.66 4.35
N SER A 56 12.35 2.53 3.69
CA SER A 56 12.43 3.94 4.06
C SER A 56 12.58 4.80 2.82
N PHE A 57 11.78 5.86 2.70
CA PHE A 57 11.85 6.83 1.61
C PHE A 57 11.26 8.19 2.01
N SER A 58 11.57 9.24 1.27
CA SER A 58 10.99 10.59 1.49
C SER A 58 9.77 10.80 0.59
N LEU A 59 8.75 11.50 1.07
CA LEU A 59 7.63 11.96 0.24
C LEU A 59 8.07 13.00 -0.82
N ASP A 60 9.26 13.59 -0.68
CA ASP A 60 9.83 14.50 -1.68
C ASP A 60 10.59 13.76 -2.80
N ASP A 61 10.90 12.46 -2.63
CA ASP A 61 11.55 11.63 -3.67
C ASP A 61 10.84 10.27 -3.81
N LEU A 62 9.95 10.21 -4.80
CA LEU A 62 9.16 9.03 -5.12
C LEU A 62 9.64 8.30 -6.38
N ASN A 63 10.87 8.55 -6.84
CA ASN A 63 11.42 7.79 -7.97
C ASN A 63 11.41 6.29 -7.66
N TYR A 64 10.95 5.48 -8.62
CA TYR A 64 10.95 4.03 -8.46
C TYR A 64 12.36 3.49 -8.40
N THR A 65 12.69 2.82 -7.31
CA THR A 65 14.04 2.30 -7.05
C THR A 65 14.16 0.79 -7.28
N LYS A 66 13.02 0.10 -7.47
CA LYS A 66 12.97 -1.35 -7.63
C LYS A 66 11.71 -1.80 -8.38
N PRO A 67 11.72 -3.01 -8.97
CA PRO A 67 10.50 -3.64 -9.44
C PRO A 67 9.47 -3.77 -8.30
N ARG A 68 8.18 -3.56 -8.62
CA ARG A 68 7.07 -3.71 -7.65
C ARG A 68 7.19 -2.79 -6.42
N ASP A 69 7.58 -1.53 -6.63
CA ASP A 69 7.66 -0.51 -5.57
C ASP A 69 6.26 0.01 -5.16
N TYR A 70 5.48 -0.88 -4.53
CA TYR A 70 4.06 -0.67 -4.25
C TYR A 70 3.78 0.53 -3.34
N PHE A 71 4.68 0.83 -2.39
CA PHE A 71 4.49 1.94 -1.46
C PHE A 71 4.59 3.29 -2.17
N LYS A 72 5.63 3.48 -3.00
CA LYS A 72 5.77 4.70 -3.80
C LYS A 72 4.67 4.80 -4.86
N SER A 73 4.30 3.69 -5.50
CA SER A 73 3.30 3.72 -6.57
C SER A 73 1.93 4.20 -6.08
N GLY A 74 1.49 3.76 -4.90
CA GLY A 74 0.23 4.22 -4.31
C GLY A 74 0.22 5.72 -4.07
N ILE A 75 1.32 6.26 -3.53
CA ILE A 75 1.45 7.70 -3.25
C ILE A 75 1.49 8.50 -4.55
N ILE A 76 2.22 8.03 -5.57
CA ILE A 76 2.27 8.68 -6.89
C ILE A 76 0.87 8.75 -7.53
N VAL A 77 0.09 7.66 -7.46
CA VAL A 77 -1.28 7.66 -8.00
C VAL A 77 -2.14 8.69 -7.26
N CYS A 78 -2.07 8.73 -5.91
CA CYS A 78 -2.78 9.76 -5.16
C CYS A 78 -2.34 11.18 -5.54
N GLN A 79 -1.05 11.43 -5.75
CA GLN A 79 -0.57 12.75 -6.20
C GLN A 79 -1.09 13.12 -7.60
N LYS A 80 -1.20 12.15 -8.51
CA LYS A 80 -1.79 12.37 -9.85
C LYS A 80 -3.27 12.73 -9.79
N GLU A 81 -3.99 12.21 -8.80
CA GLU A 81 -5.38 12.57 -8.51
C GLU A 81 -5.52 13.88 -7.70
N GLY A 82 -4.42 14.62 -7.49
CA GLY A 82 -4.44 15.93 -6.84
C GLY A 82 -4.28 15.92 -5.32
N PHE A 83 -4.03 14.77 -4.70
CA PHE A 83 -3.78 14.70 -3.26
C PHE A 83 -2.36 15.16 -2.90
N THR A 84 -2.22 15.83 -1.76
CA THR A 84 -0.92 16.28 -1.24
C THR A 84 -0.62 15.66 0.12
N PHE A 85 0.66 15.37 0.36
CA PHE A 85 1.14 14.75 1.60
C PHE A 85 2.26 15.61 2.17
N SER A 86 1.98 16.29 3.29
CA SER A 86 2.92 17.21 3.95
C SER A 86 3.66 16.57 5.11
N ILE A 87 3.24 15.39 5.56
CA ILE A 87 3.76 14.69 6.72
C ILE A 87 3.99 13.22 6.40
N GLY A 88 5.08 12.69 6.95
CA GLY A 88 5.51 11.31 6.83
C GLY A 88 4.77 10.36 7.76
N PHE A 89 5.18 9.10 7.73
CA PHE A 89 4.54 8.03 8.48
C PHE A 89 5.55 7.00 8.97
N LYS A 90 5.37 6.48 10.18
CA LYS A 90 6.14 5.35 10.71
C LYS A 90 5.19 4.20 11.05
N ARG A 91 5.36 3.06 10.40
CA ARG A 91 4.77 1.80 10.84
C ARG A 91 5.48 1.31 12.11
N LEU A 92 4.72 0.91 13.12
CA LEU A 92 5.23 0.49 14.43
C LEU A 92 5.47 -1.02 14.53
N ASN A 93 4.58 -1.83 13.93
CA ASN A 93 4.61 -3.30 13.93
C ASN A 93 4.42 -3.81 12.51
#